data_AF-A0A0C3GFA7-F1
#
_entry.id   AF-A0A0C3GFA7-F1
#
_cell.length_a   1.000
_cell.length_b   1.000
_cell.length_c   1.000
_cell.angle_alpha   90.00
_cell.angle_beta   90.00
_cell.angle_gamma   90.00
#
_symmetry.space_group_name_H-M   'P 1'
#
loop_
_entity.id
_entity.type
_entity.pdbx_description
1 polymer ?
#
loop_
_entity_poly.entity_id
_entity_poly.type
_entity_poly.pdbx_seq_one_letter_code
_entity_poly.pdbx_strand_id
1 'polypeptide(L)'
;MLHPIDLPHTSRLYKTLLQGGHFLHTTHPVSHSPSFPPSVFASPFIATVREQTTVAMAIGDGAFVVAELLQRVSEEGSEDEKQTLKGWFTADVRSDLKGTEGKGRNVLLGKIAGLA
;
A
#
# COMPACT_ATOMS: atom_id res chain seq x y z
N MET A 1 3.02 21.08 -3.63
CA MET A 1 4.25 20.86 -2.84
C MET A 1 4.65 19.41 -3.08
N LEU A 2 5.91 19.14 -3.42
CA LEU A 2 6.37 17.77 -3.69
C LEU A 2 6.26 16.94 -2.41
N HIS A 3 5.48 15.85 -2.43
CA HIS A 3 5.37 14.97 -1.27
C HIS A 3 6.60 14.04 -1.24
N PRO A 4 7.18 13.71 -0.07
CA PRO A 4 8.35 12.83 -0.01
C PRO A 4 8.16 11.47 -0.69
N ILE A 5 6.93 10.95 -0.72
CA ILE A 5 6.60 9.70 -1.41
C ILE A 5 6.77 9.80 -2.94
N ASP A 6 6.71 10.99 -3.50
CA ASP A 6 6.89 11.21 -4.94
C ASP A 6 8.37 11.03 -5.34
N LEU A 7 9.29 11.01 -4.36
CA LEU A 7 10.70 10.72 -4.60
C LEU A 7 10.91 9.21 -4.76
N PRO A 8 11.56 8.75 -5.84
CA PRO A 8 11.72 7.32 -6.13
C PRO A 8 12.41 6.51 -5.03
N HIS A 9 13.38 7.10 -4.34
CA HIS A 9 14.12 6.40 -3.27
C HIS A 9 13.28 6.25 -2.01
N THR A 10 12.52 7.29 -1.65
CA THR A 10 11.62 7.27 -0.50
C THR A 10 10.51 6.24 -0.71
N SER A 11 9.81 6.28 -1.83
CA SER A 11 8.72 5.34 -2.07
C SER A 11 9.19 3.89 -2.21
N ARG A 12 10.39 3.66 -2.77
CA ARG A 12 11.01 2.32 -2.74
C ARG A 12 11.30 1.85 -1.32
N LEU A 13 11.80 2.73 -0.44
CA LEU A 13 12.02 2.40 0.96
C LEU A 13 10.71 1.97 1.64
N TYR A 14 9.65 2.76 1.50
CA TYR A 14 8.33 2.42 2.06
C TYR A 14 7.81 1.10 1.51
N LYS A 15 7.92 0.89 0.19
CA LYS A 15 7.55 -0.38 -0.43
C LYS A 15 8.36 -1.54 0.16
N THR A 16 9.67 -1.42 0.32
CA THR A 16 10.51 -2.48 0.90
C THR A 16 10.15 -2.79 2.34
N LEU A 17 9.87 -1.78 3.16
CA LEU A 17 9.41 -1.96 4.54
C LEU A 17 8.07 -2.67 4.59
N LEU A 18 7.13 -2.28 3.71
CA LEU A 18 5.85 -2.98 3.58
C LEU A 18 6.08 -4.40 3.08
N GLN A 19 6.92 -4.66 2.09
CA GLN A 19 7.22 -6.04 1.64
C GLN A 19 7.89 -6.89 2.74
N GLY A 20 8.55 -6.27 3.72
CA GLY A 20 9.33 -6.92 4.77
C GLY A 20 10.58 -7.64 4.25
N GLY A 21 11.08 -7.25 3.07
CA GLY A 21 12.15 -7.98 2.42
C GLY A 21 12.57 -7.45 1.06
N HIS A 22 13.64 -8.03 0.52
CA HIS A 22 14.15 -7.69 -0.81
C HIS A 22 13.41 -8.49 -1.88
N PHE A 23 12.87 -7.80 -2.89
CA PHE A 23 12.30 -8.47 -4.05
C PHE A 23 13.42 -9.05 -4.93
N LEU A 24 13.45 -10.38 -5.05
CA LEU A 24 14.44 -11.08 -5.85
C LEU A 24 14.05 -11.00 -7.34
N HIS A 25 14.81 -10.26 -8.13
CA HIS A 25 14.55 -10.09 -9.57
C HIS A 25 14.71 -11.37 -10.40
N THR A 26 15.41 -12.38 -9.88
CA THR A 26 15.69 -13.65 -10.57
C THR A 26 14.55 -14.65 -10.43
N THR A 27 14.00 -14.77 -9.22
CA THR A 27 12.97 -15.77 -8.90
C THR A 27 11.59 -15.13 -8.75
N HIS A 28 11.51 -13.80 -8.63
CA HIS A 28 10.32 -13.00 -8.34
C HIS A 28 9.61 -13.18 -6.97
N PRO A 29 10.14 -13.85 -5.92
CA PRO A 29 9.61 -13.76 -4.58
C PRO A 29 10.23 -12.59 -3.80
N VAL A 30 9.59 -12.24 -2.69
CA VAL A 30 10.20 -11.42 -1.64
C VAL A 30 11.02 -12.33 -0.72
N SER A 31 12.29 -12.00 -0.54
CA SER A 31 13.13 -12.60 0.51
C SER A 31 12.88 -11.85 1.81
N HIS A 32 11.99 -12.40 2.64
CA HIS A 32 11.59 -11.79 3.90
C HIS A 32 12.73 -11.80 4.93
N SER A 33 12.84 -10.71 5.68
CA SER A 33 13.75 -10.61 6.81
C SER A 33 13.16 -11.33 8.03
N PRO A 34 13.87 -12.30 8.64
CA PRO A 34 13.38 -12.97 9.84
C PRO A 34 13.24 -12.03 11.05
N SER A 35 13.92 -10.88 11.03
CA SER A 35 13.91 -9.89 12.11
C SER A 35 12.97 -8.72 11.87
N PHE A 36 12.27 -8.68 10.74
CA PHE A 36 11.37 -7.57 10.40
C PHE A 36 10.07 -8.09 9.75
N PRO A 37 9.06 -8.44 10.56
CA PRO A 37 7.75 -8.80 10.02
C PRO A 37 7.08 -7.55 9.40
N PRO A 38 6.52 -7.64 8.18
CA PRO A 38 5.84 -6.51 7.52
C PRO A 38 4.85 -5.72 8.38
N SER A 39 4.11 -6.42 9.24
CA SER A 39 3.09 -5.84 10.13
C SER A 39 3.64 -4.75 11.05
N VAL A 40 4.91 -4.83 11.49
CA VAL A 40 5.50 -3.80 12.37
C VAL A 40 5.62 -2.43 11.69
N PHE A 41 5.53 -2.38 10.36
CA PHE A 41 5.47 -1.12 9.63
C PHE A 41 4.05 -0.80 9.15
N ALA A 42 3.29 -1.81 8.70
CA ALA A 42 1.94 -1.61 8.17
C ALA A 42 0.97 -1.05 9.23
N SER A 43 0.94 -1.61 10.45
CA SER A 43 0.00 -1.17 11.49
C SER A 43 0.24 0.28 11.93
N PRO A 44 1.49 0.70 12.24
CA PRO A 44 1.75 2.11 12.55
C PRO A 44 1.50 3.05 11.37
N PHE A 45 1.69 2.60 10.12
CA PHE A 45 1.36 3.39 8.94
C PHE A 45 -0.13 3.75 8.94
N ILE A 46 -1.03 2.78 9.14
CA ILE A 46 -2.48 3.00 9.19
C ILE A 46 -2.83 4.01 10.29
N ALA A 47 -2.27 3.83 11.49
CA ALA A 47 -2.57 4.67 12.65
C ALA A 47 -2.06 6.12 12.49
N THR A 48 -0.92 6.31 11.81
CA THR A 48 -0.22 7.61 11.75
C THR A 48 -0.57 8.41 10.50
N VAL A 49 -0.56 7.77 9.32
CA VAL A 49 -0.78 8.45 8.03
C VAL A 49 -2.26 8.72 7.80
N ARG A 50 -3.11 7.79 8.25
CA ARG A 50 -4.58 7.85 8.23
C ARG A 50 -5.16 8.01 6.82
N GLU A 51 -6.49 8.06 6.77
CA GLU A 51 -7.28 7.98 5.54
C GLU A 51 -6.89 9.02 4.49
N GLN A 52 -7.02 10.31 4.80
CA GLN A 52 -6.91 11.38 3.81
C GLN A 52 -5.58 11.34 3.05
N THR A 53 -4.47 11.20 3.78
CA THR A 53 -3.13 11.12 3.19
C THR A 53 -2.94 9.82 2.42
N THR A 54 -3.42 8.70 2.94
CA THR A 54 -3.30 7.39 2.26
C THR A 54 -4.08 7.36 0.95
N VAL A 55 -5.30 7.91 0.93
CA VAL A 55 -6.13 8.02 -0.27
C VAL A 55 -5.49 8.98 -1.28
N ALA A 56 -4.97 10.12 -0.85
CA ALA A 56 -4.24 11.04 -1.73
C ALA A 56 -3.02 10.37 -2.37
N MET A 57 -2.25 9.59 -1.59
CA MET A 57 -1.14 8.77 -2.11
C MET A 57 -1.61 7.73 -3.11
N ALA A 58 -2.75 7.10 -2.86
CA ALA A 58 -3.34 6.08 -3.73
C ALA A 58 -3.75 6.67 -5.09
N ILE A 59 -4.24 7.91 -5.08
CA ILE A 59 -4.68 8.62 -6.29
C ILE A 59 -3.48 9.13 -7.10
N GLY A 60 -2.42 9.59 -6.43
CA GLY A 60 -1.20 10.11 -7.05
C GLY A 60 -0.11 9.06 -7.30
N ASP A 61 1.15 9.49 -7.22
CA ASP A 61 2.33 8.66 -7.56
C ASP A 61 2.68 7.61 -6.50
N GLY A 62 2.03 7.68 -5.33
CA GLY A 62 2.18 6.71 -4.23
C GLY A 62 1.35 5.43 -4.40
N ALA A 63 0.63 5.25 -5.50
CA ALA A 63 -0.34 4.16 -5.69
C ALA A 63 0.25 2.76 -5.44
N PHE A 64 1.49 2.53 -5.84
CA PHE A 64 2.15 1.24 -5.64
C PHE A 64 2.56 0.97 -4.19
N VAL A 65 2.81 2.02 -3.40
CA VAL A 65 3.09 1.90 -1.96
C VAL A 65 1.79 1.50 -1.25
N VAL A 66 0.69 2.18 -1.58
CA VAL A 66 -0.62 1.83 -1.05
C VAL A 66 -1.03 0.42 -1.47
N ALA A 67 -0.77 0.02 -2.71
CA ALA A 67 -1.00 -1.36 -3.15
C ALA A 67 -0.24 -2.37 -2.29
N GLU A 68 1.01 -2.10 -1.92
CA GLU A 68 1.75 -2.99 -1.03
C GLU A 68 1.18 -3.01 0.40
N LEU A 69 0.75 -1.86 0.93
CA LEU A 69 0.06 -1.79 2.22
C LEU A 69 -1.17 -2.69 2.25
N LEU A 70 -2.02 -2.61 1.22
CA LEU A 70 -3.22 -3.44 1.14
C LEU A 70 -2.89 -4.93 1.06
N GLN A 71 -1.82 -5.30 0.34
CA GLN A 71 -1.39 -6.70 0.28
C GLN A 71 -1.00 -7.21 1.66
N ARG A 72 -0.18 -6.44 2.38
CA ARG A 72 0.30 -6.85 3.70
C ARG A 72 -0.83 -6.99 4.70
N VAL A 73 -1.77 -6.05 4.71
CA VAL A 73 -2.91 -6.07 5.63
C VAL A 73 -3.89 -7.19 5.27
N SER A 74 -4.03 -7.52 3.99
CA SER A 74 -4.81 -8.68 3.56
C SER A 74 -4.20 -10.00 4.06
N GLU A 75 -2.87 -10.15 4.00
CA GLU A 75 -2.16 -11.38 4.39
C GLU A 75 -1.97 -11.52 5.91
N GLU A 76 -1.62 -10.44 6.60
CA GLU A 76 -1.09 -10.47 7.98
C GLU A 76 -1.83 -9.51 8.94
N GLY A 77 -2.71 -8.65 8.42
CA GLY A 77 -3.41 -7.65 9.21
C GLY A 77 -4.57 -8.21 10.03
N SER A 78 -4.92 -7.50 11.10
CA SER A 78 -6.11 -7.75 11.89
C SER A 78 -7.39 -7.42 11.11
N GLU A 79 -8.52 -7.99 11.54
CA GLU A 79 -9.82 -7.67 10.94
C GLU A 79 -10.18 -6.19 11.06
N ASP A 80 -9.81 -5.54 12.17
CA ASP A 80 -10.04 -4.10 12.37
C ASP A 80 -9.25 -3.26 11.35
N GLU A 81 -8.01 -3.63 11.04
CA GLU A 81 -7.20 -2.95 10.03
C GLU A 81 -7.76 -3.16 8.63
N LYS A 82 -8.22 -4.38 8.31
CA LYS A 82 -8.89 -4.67 7.04
C LYS A 82 -10.16 -3.84 6.88
N GLN A 83 -11.02 -3.78 7.91
CA GLN A 83 -12.24 -2.96 7.87
C GLN A 83 -11.92 -1.46 7.80
N THR A 84 -10.89 -1.01 8.51
CA THR A 84 -10.43 0.38 8.46
C THR A 84 -10.02 0.76 7.03
N LEU A 85 -9.15 -0.03 6.39
CA LEU A 85 -8.71 0.24 5.02
C LEU A 85 -9.87 0.13 4.02
N LYS A 86 -10.76 -0.85 4.20
CA LYS A 86 -11.97 -0.98 3.36
C LYS A 86 -12.85 0.25 3.44
N GLY A 87 -12.98 0.86 4.62
CA GLY A 87 -13.69 2.11 4.85
C GLY A 87 -13.10 3.31 4.10
N TRP A 88 -11.77 3.36 3.94
CA TRP A 88 -11.08 4.46 3.23
C TRP A 88 -11.28 4.42 1.71
N PHE A 89 -11.45 3.23 1.13
CA PHE A 89 -11.62 3.06 -0.31
C PHE A 89 -13.10 2.89 -0.67
N THR A 90 -13.88 3.93 -0.42
CA THR A 90 -15.32 4.02 -0.74
C THR A 90 -15.57 3.94 -2.25
N ALA A 91 -16.84 3.86 -2.66
CA ALA A 91 -17.22 3.84 -4.08
C ALA A 91 -16.71 5.08 -4.83
N ASP A 92 -16.75 6.25 -4.20
CA ASP A 92 -16.29 7.51 -4.79
C ASP A 92 -14.78 7.49 -4.99
N VAL A 93 -14.01 7.09 -3.97
CA VAL A 93 -12.55 6.94 -4.09
C VAL A 93 -12.18 5.93 -5.17
N ARG A 94 -12.90 4.82 -5.28
CA ARG A 94 -12.69 3.83 -6.36
C ARG A 94 -13.00 4.39 -7.73
N SER A 95 -13.96 5.31 -7.85
CA SER A 95 -14.28 6.01 -9.09
C SER A 95 -13.15 6.96 -9.48
N ASP A 96 -12.65 7.76 -8.54
CA ASP A 96 -11.51 8.65 -8.75
C ASP A 96 -10.25 7.85 -9.15
N LEU A 97 -10.05 6.68 -8.54
CA LEU A 97 -9.02 5.71 -8.91
C LEU A 97 -9.20 5.10 -10.30
N LYS A 98 -10.37 5.16 -10.94
CA LYS A 98 -10.53 4.71 -12.33
C LYS A 98 -10.30 5.83 -13.34
N GLY A 99 -10.56 7.09 -12.94
CA GLY A 99 -10.51 8.27 -13.83
C GLY A 99 -9.12 8.84 -14.09
N THR A 100 -8.06 8.15 -13.71
CA THR A 100 -6.70 8.71 -13.58
C THR A 100 -5.68 7.72 -14.12
N GLU A 101 -4.68 8.22 -14.85
CA GLU A 101 -3.66 7.40 -15.49
C GLU A 101 -2.47 7.17 -14.54
N GLY A 102 -1.93 5.95 -14.49
CA GLY A 102 -0.76 5.65 -13.66
C GLY A 102 -0.37 4.18 -13.59
N LYS A 103 0.94 3.91 -13.48
CA LYS A 103 1.47 2.54 -13.34
C LYS A 103 1.05 1.95 -11.98
N GLY A 104 0.49 0.74 -12.00
CA GLY A 104 0.11 0.00 -10.79
C GLY A 104 -1.33 0.21 -10.32
N ARG A 105 -2.15 0.99 -11.04
CA ARG A 105 -3.52 1.32 -10.63
C ARG A 105 -4.49 0.14 -10.70
N ASN A 106 -4.43 -0.65 -11.76
CA ASN A 106 -5.21 -1.89 -11.88
C ASN A 106 -4.86 -2.88 -10.76
N VAL A 107 -3.58 -2.92 -10.37
CA VAL A 107 -3.12 -3.75 -9.25
C VAL A 107 -3.70 -3.23 -7.94
N LEU A 108 -3.68 -1.92 -7.71
CA LEU A 108 -4.29 -1.29 -6.54
C LEU A 108 -5.80 -1.59 -6.45
N LEU A 109 -6.56 -1.40 -7.54
CA LEU A 109 -7.99 -1.69 -7.58
C LEU A 109 -8.28 -3.18 -7.30
N GLY A 110 -7.48 -4.09 -7.84
CA GLY A 110 -7.58 -5.52 -7.55
C GLY A 110 -7.36 -5.83 -6.08
N LYS A 111 -6.37 -5.20 -5.44
CA LYS A 111 -6.11 -5.38 -4.00
C LYS A 111 -7.18 -4.77 -3.12
N ILE A 112 -7.74 -3.61 -3.48
CA ILE A 112 -8.89 -3.01 -2.80
C ILE A 112 -10.09 -3.97 -2.83
N ALA A 113 -10.34 -4.63 -3.96
CA ALA A 113 -11.40 -5.62 -4.08
C ALA A 113 -11.13 -6.90 -3.28
N GLY A 114 -9.85 -7.25 -3.08
CA GLY A 114 -9.41 -8.41 -2.31
C GLY A 114 -9.34 -8.21 -0.79
N LEU A 115 -9.56 -6.98 -0.29
CA LEU A 115 -9.82 -6.74 1.14
C LEU A 115 -11.22 -7.28 1.48
N ALA A 116 -11.30 -8.59 1.73
CA ALA A 116 -12.49 -9.25 2.26
C ALA A 116 -12.84 -8.65 3.64
#